data_AF-J9BP18-F1
#
_entry.id   AF-J9BP18-F1
#
_cell.length_a   1.000
_cell.length_b   1.000
_cell.length_c   1.000
_cell.angle_alpha   90.00
_cell.angle_beta   90.00
_cell.angle_gamma   90.00
#
_symmetry.space_group_name_H-M   'P 1'
#
loop_
_entity.id
_entity.type
_entity.pdbx_description
1 polymer ?
#
loop_
_entity_poly.entity_id
_entity_poly.type
_entity_poly.pdbx_seq_one_letter_code
_entity_poly.pdbx_strand_id
1 'polypeptide(L)' 'NPYVTYDDNYIESEWWALKEIWNKGLLYKGFKIVPYCPRCGTPLSAQEVAQGYKDVKERSAIARFKVVGEDAYILAWTT' A
#
# COMPACT_ATOMS: atom_id res chain seq x y z
N ASN A 1 -0.32 -28.72 -23.90
CA ASN A 1 -0.11 -27.32 -24.33
C ASN A 1 -0.74 -26.41 -23.29
N PRO A 2 -0.02 -26.07 -22.20
CA PRO A 2 -0.54 -25.20 -21.15
C PRO A 2 -0.58 -23.74 -21.63
N TYR A 3 -1.44 -22.91 -21.02
CA TYR A 3 -1.37 -21.46 -21.20
C TYR A 3 -0.27 -20.89 -20.32
N VAL A 4 0.37 -19.80 -20.78
CA VAL A 4 1.45 -19.12 -20.05
C VAL A 4 1.22 -17.61 -20.08
N THR A 5 1.44 -16.93 -18.96
CA THR A 5 1.05 -15.52 -18.78
C THR A 5 1.91 -14.53 -19.56
N TYR A 6 3.12 -14.92 -19.97
CA TYR A 6 3.99 -14.09 -20.79
C TYR A 6 3.77 -14.26 -22.29
N ASP A 7 2.88 -15.16 -22.73
CA ASP A 7 2.56 -15.34 -24.16
C ASP A 7 1.68 -14.18 -24.66
N ASP A 8 1.93 -13.73 -25.90
CA ASP A 8 1.26 -12.55 -26.48
C ASP A 8 -0.28 -12.64 -26.45
N ASN A 9 -0.84 -13.81 -26.75
CA ASN A 9 -2.30 -14.00 -26.72
C ASN A 9 -2.90 -13.80 -25.31
N TYR A 10 -2.14 -14.14 -24.26
CA TYR A 10 -2.57 -13.93 -22.88
C TYR A 10 -2.51 -12.44 -22.52
N ILE A 11 -1.40 -11.77 -22.86
CA ILE A 11 -1.21 -10.33 -22.64
C ILE A 11 -2.28 -9.51 -23.39
N GLU A 12 -2.61 -9.87 -24.62
CA GLU A 12 -3.65 -9.19 -25.41
C GLU A 12 -5.02 -9.29 -24.74
N SER A 13 -5.33 -10.45 -24.14
CA SER A 13 -6.57 -10.65 -23.38
C SER A 13 -6.61 -9.76 -22.12
N GLU A 14 -5.48 -9.58 -21.43
CA GLU A 14 -5.38 -8.66 -20.28
C GLU A 14 -5.54 -7.19 -20.70
N TRP A 15 -4.95 -6.79 -21.83
CA TRP A 15 -5.09 -5.44 -22.38
C TRP A 15 -6.55 -5.13 -22.75
N TRP A 16 -7.25 -6.10 -23.33
CA TRP A 16 -8.68 -5.98 -23.60
C TRP A 16 -9.48 -5.74 -22.30
N ALA A 17 -9.22 -6.53 -21.26
CA ALA A 17 -9.91 -6.38 -19.97
C ALA A 17 -9.64 -5.00 -19.32
N LEU A 18 -8.38 -4.54 -19.33
CA LEU A 18 -8.03 -3.22 -18.81
C LEU A 18 -8.70 -2.08 -19.59
N LYS A 19 -8.77 -2.20 -20.93
CA LYS A 19 -9.46 -1.24 -21.79
C LYS A 19 -10.96 -1.16 -21.47
N GLU A 20 -11.60 -2.29 -21.23
CA GLU A 20 -13.02 -2.33 -20.83
C GLU A 20 -13.26 -1.65 -19.47
N ILE A 21 -12.36 -1.88 -18.50
CA ILE A 21 -12.44 -1.21 -17.17
C ILE A 21 -12.21 0.30 -17.31
N TRP A 22 -11.26 0.71 -18.16
CA TRP A 22 -11.00 2.11 -18.47
C TRP A 22 -12.22 2.78 -19.14
N ASN A 23 -12.82 2.14 -20.15
CA ASN A 23 -14.00 2.65 -20.86
C ASN A 23 -15.19 2.88 -19.91
N LYS A 24 -15.27 2.10 -18.83
CA LYS A 24 -16.28 2.24 -17.77
C LYS A 24 -15.95 3.33 -16.73
N GLY A 25 -14.80 4.00 -16.85
CA GLY A 25 -14.35 5.01 -15.90
C GLY A 25 -13.92 4.47 -14.53
N LEU A 26 -13.64 3.17 -14.43
CA LEU A 26 -13.31 2.49 -13.17
C LEU A 26 -11.79 2.43 -12.89
N LEU A 27 -10.96 2.68 -13.91
CA LEU A 27 -9.51 2.75 -13.79
C LEU A 27 -9.06 4.20 -13.70
N TYR A 28 -8.37 4.56 -12.62
CA TYR A 28 -7.93 5.93 -12.38
C TYR A 28 -6.56 5.98 -11.71
N LYS A 29 -5.86 7.10 -11.89
CA LYS A 29 -4.59 7.41 -11.22
C LYS A 29 -4.85 8.31 -10.02
N GLY A 30 -4.32 7.96 -8.86
CA GLY A 30 -4.41 8.78 -7.65
C GLY A 30 -3.08 8.82 -6.90
N PHE A 31 -2.82 9.93 -6.20
CA PHE A 31 -1.70 10.06 -5.27
C PHE A 31 -2.23 9.80 -3.86
N LYS A 32 -1.91 8.63 -3.29
CA LYS A 32 -2.49 8.12 -2.05
C LYS A 32 -1.41 7.47 -1.17
N ILE A 33 -1.65 7.44 0.13
CA ILE A 33 -0.86 6.65 1.07
C ILE A 33 -1.22 5.18 0.86
N VAL A 34 -0.23 4.36 0.52
CA VAL A 34 -0.39 2.93 0.24
C VAL A 34 0.74 2.14 0.91
N PRO A 35 0.52 0.86 1.25
CA PRO A 35 1.60 -0.01 1.68
C PRO A 35 2.69 -0.08 0.61
N TYR A 36 3.94 0.10 1.04
CA TYR A 36 5.09 0.21 0.15
C TYR A 36 6.18 -0.77 0.58
N CYS A 37 6.73 -1.50 -0.38
CA CYS A 37 7.88 -2.36 -0.13
C CYS A 37 9.17 -1.58 -0.41
N PRO A 38 9.96 -1.18 0.61
CA PRO A 38 11.19 -0.42 0.40
C PRO A 38 12.27 -1.24 -0.32
N ARG A 39 12.24 -2.57 -0.20
CA ARG A 39 13.17 -3.47 -0.89
C ARG A 39 12.88 -3.55 -2.40
N CYS A 40 11.61 -3.62 -2.79
CA CYS A 40 11.21 -3.80 -4.19
C CYS A 40 10.98 -2.47 -4.92
N GLY A 41 10.77 -1.37 -4.19
CA GLY A 41 10.56 -0.06 -4.79
C GLY A 41 9.15 0.18 -5.34
N THR A 42 8.15 -0.63 -4.94
CA THR A 42 6.79 -0.62 -5.51
C THR A 42 5.71 -0.64 -4.42
N PRO A 43 4.54 -0.01 -4.67
CA PRO A 43 3.35 -0.20 -3.83
C PRO A 43 2.83 -1.64 -3.91
N LEU A 44 2.09 -2.05 -2.88
CA LEU A 44 1.45 -3.35 -2.76
C LEU A 44 -0.08 -3.23 -2.62
N SER A 45 -0.80 -4.23 -3.11
CA SER A 45 -2.23 -4.43 -2.88
C SER A 45 -2.50 -4.90 -1.44
N ALA A 46 -3.74 -4.72 -0.98
CA ALA A 46 -4.16 -5.17 0.34
C ALA A 46 -4.01 -6.69 0.52
N GLN A 47 -4.26 -7.46 -0.54
CA GLN A 47 -4.15 -8.91 -0.57
C GLN A 47 -2.69 -9.37 -0.41
N GLU A 48 -1.73 -8.67 -1.00
CA GLU A 48 -0.30 -8.97 -0.83
C GLU A 48 0.18 -8.67 0.60
N VAL A 49 -0.29 -7.56 1.19
CA VAL A 49 0.06 -7.20 2.57
C VAL A 49 -0.49 -8.22 3.56
N ALA A 50 -1.73 -8.68 3.36
CA ALA A 50 -2.38 -9.64 4.24
C ALA A 50 -1.66 -11.00 4.30
N GLN A 51 -0.92 -11.37 3.26
CA GLN A 51 -0.13 -12.61 3.23
C GLN A 51 1.18 -12.51 4.02
N GLY A 52 1.61 -11.29 4.37
CA GLY A 52 2.95 -11.01 4.90
C GLY A 52 3.03 -10.73 6.40
N TYR A 53 1.94 -10.87 7.16
CA TYR A 53 1.92 -10.56 8.59
C TYR A 53 2.90 -11.42 9.39
N LYS A 54 3.65 -10.76 10.27
CA LYS A 54 4.65 -11.37 11.16
C LYS A 54 4.66 -10.65 12.49
N ASP A 55 4.86 -11.40 13.57
CA ASP A 55 5.13 -10.81 14.87
C ASP A 55 6.55 -10.27 14.91
N VAL A 56 6.67 -8.96 15.15
CA VAL A 56 7.93 -8.24 15.25
C VAL A 56 8.01 -7.50 16.58
N LYS A 57 9.21 -7.41 17.16
CA LYS A 57 9.43 -6.62 18.37
C LYS A 57 9.76 -5.19 17.96
N GLU A 58 8.94 -4.25 18.39
CA GLU A 58 9.10 -2.82 18.14
C GLU A 58 9.34 -2.03 19.43
N ARG A 59 9.78 -0.78 19.29
CA ARG A 59 10.09 0.11 20.41
C ARG A 59 8.91 1.05 20.70
N SER A 60 8.14 0.70 21.72
CA SER A 60 7.10 1.59 22.25
C SER A 60 7.70 2.83 22.93
N ALA A 61 7.20 4.02 22.59
CA ALA A 61 7.66 5.29 23.14
C ALA A 61 6.48 6.21 23.52
N ILE A 62 6.67 7.01 24.58
CA ILE A 62 5.77 8.10 24.96
C ILE A 62 6.54 9.41 24.82
N ALA A 63 6.08 10.29 23.94
CA ALA A 63 6.64 11.61 23.72
C ALA A 63 5.80 12.68 24.42
N ARG A 64 6.46 13.68 25.00
CA ARG A 64 5.81 14.81 25.69
C ARG A 64 5.98 16.07 24.85
N PHE A 65 4.88 16.77 24.60
CA PHE A 65 4.86 18.02 23.85
C PHE A 65 4.38 19.14 24.79
N LYS A 66 5.23 20.13 25.05
CA LYS A 66 4.90 21.25 25.94
C LYS A 66 3.89 22.17 25.27
N VAL A 67 2.85 22.58 26.00
CA VAL A 67 1.85 23.55 25.51
C VAL A 67 2.45 24.95 25.53
N VAL A 68 2.22 25.72 24.47
CA VAL A 68 2.70 27.10 24.37
C VAL A 68 1.89 27.99 25.33
N GLY A 69 2.55 28.62 26.29
CA GLY A 69 1.92 29.57 27.22
C GLY A 69 1.32 28.96 28.50
N GLU A 70 1.42 27.64 28.68
CA GLU A 70 0.91 26.93 29.86
C GLU A 70 1.96 25.97 30.42
N ASP A 71 1.94 25.73 31.74
CA ASP A 71 2.77 24.69 32.36
C ASP A 71 2.06 23.32 32.27
N ALA A 72 1.83 22.88 31.04
CA ALA A 72 1.14 21.65 30.71
C ALA A 72 1.82 20.91 29.55
N TYR A 73 1.58 19.60 29.46
CA TYR A 73 2.12 18.74 28.41
C TYR A 73 1.04 17.85 27.80
N ILE A 74 1.09 17.70 26.47
CA ILE A 74 0.35 16.69 25.72
C ILE A 74 1.24 15.45 25.62
N LEU A 75 0.70 14.29 25.97
CA LEU A 75 1.39 13.01 25.85
C LEU A 75 0.90 12.29 24.59
N ALA A 76 1.82 11.86 23.73
CA ALA A 76 1.51 10.99 22.59
C ALA A 76 2.28 9.69 22.70
N TRP A 77 1.62 8.59 22.33
CA TRP A 77 2.21 7.25 22.28
C TRP A 77 2.41 6.81 20.83
N THR A 78 3.53 6.13 20.57
CA THR A 78 3.85 5.51 19.28
C THR A 78 4.58 4.18 19.47
N THR A 79 4.43 3.27 18.51
CA THR A 79 5.16 2.00 18.41
C THR A 79 6.38 2.10 17.51
#